data_AF-A0A0R3Q627-F1
#
_entry.id   AF-A0A0R3Q627-F1
#
_cell.length_a   1.000
_cell.length_b   1.000
_cell.length_c   1.000
_cell.angle_alpha   90.00
_cell.angle_beta   90.00
_cell.angle_gamma   90.00
#
_symmetry.space_group_name_H-M   'P 1'
#
loop_
_entity.id
_entity.type
_entity.pdbx_description
1 polymer ?
#
loop_
_entity_poly.entity_id
_entity_poly.type
_entity_poly.pdbx_seq_one_letter_code
_entity_poly.pdbx_strand_id
1 'polypeptide(L)'
;MFGMLDRIVSTCMDGRTVRINVMQPLTVNFVTDDQLSVEDRSSAVMAKYKESSGVTAALPKVNVRRLSPKPLSCKNFDIPKAYIKYRVRLNEEMDNILEYDVDEEDMEWLSLISKKLEKAGEERLSVHSFEIAMDRLEKESFFQCSKGDGNYKCLVDQDAVCCVCNDGEGSNINQIIFCDMCNIAVHQDCYGVPYVPEGQWLCRRCQMSPSKP
;
A
#
# COMPACT_ATOMS: atom_id res chain seq x y z
N MET A 1 -31.33 -13.50 8.84
CA MET A 1 -30.96 -14.88 9.20
C MET A 1 -29.55 -15.11 8.64
N PHE A 2 -28.52 -14.69 9.38
CA PHE A 2 -27.13 -14.76 8.90
C PHE A 2 -26.63 -16.19 9.02
N GLY A 3 -26.29 -16.82 7.89
CA GLY A 3 -25.70 -18.15 7.85
C GLY A 3 -24.34 -18.14 8.52
N MET A 4 -24.23 -18.86 9.63
CA MET A 4 -22.95 -19.15 10.29
C MET A 4 -22.16 -20.02 9.32
N LEU A 5 -21.11 -19.46 8.70
CA LEU A 5 -20.19 -20.21 7.86
C LEU A 5 -19.50 -21.25 8.74
N ASP A 6 -19.83 -22.53 8.54
CA ASP A 6 -19.17 -23.64 9.22
C ASP A 6 -17.68 -23.65 8.85
N ARG A 7 -16.85 -23.14 9.76
CA ARG A 7 -15.41 -23.25 9.65
C ARG A 7 -15.05 -24.69 10.00
N ILE A 8 -14.84 -25.52 8.98
CA ILE A 8 -14.51 -26.94 9.13
C ILE A 8 -13.02 -27.12 8.80
N VAL A 9 -12.28 -27.73 9.72
CA VAL A 9 -10.88 -28.13 9.52
C VAL A 9 -10.81 -29.63 9.32
N SER A 10 -10.10 -30.07 8.28
CA SER A 10 -9.80 -31.49 8.06
C SER A 10 -8.46 -31.82 8.71
N THR A 11 -8.44 -32.73 9.68
CA THR A 11 -7.23 -33.19 10.36
C THR A 11 -7.15 -34.72 10.34
N CYS A 12 -5.94 -35.28 10.38
CA CYS A 12 -5.72 -36.72 10.44
C CYS A 12 -5.59 -37.15 11.91
N MET A 13 -6.53 -37.95 12.41
CA MET A 13 -6.47 -38.55 13.74
C MET A 13 -6.47 -40.08 13.56
N ASP A 14 -5.48 -40.76 14.17
CA ASP A 14 -5.31 -42.22 14.09
C ASP A 14 -5.33 -42.80 12.67
N GLY A 15 -4.74 -42.07 11.71
CA GLY A 15 -4.64 -42.47 10.30
C GLY A 15 -5.93 -42.28 9.50
N ARG A 16 -6.95 -41.61 10.04
CA ARG A 16 -8.19 -41.27 9.34
C ARG A 16 -8.37 -39.76 9.24
N THR A 17 -8.80 -39.29 8.07
CA THR A 17 -9.13 -37.88 7.86
C THR A 17 -10.49 -37.57 8.48
N VAL A 18 -10.48 -36.77 9.54
CA VAL A 18 -11.68 -36.32 10.27
C VAL A 18 -11.91 -34.83 9.99
N ARG A 19 -13.17 -34.46 9.74
CA ARG A 19 -13.62 -33.07 9.56
C ARG A 19 -14.21 -32.56 10.86
N ILE A 20 -13.61 -31.53 11.45
CA ILE A 20 -14.00 -30.98 12.74
C ILE A 20 -14.49 -29.54 12.53
N ASN A 21 -15.69 -29.24 13.02
CA ASN A 21 -16.21 -27.87 13.06
C ASN A 21 -15.57 -27.13 14.25
N VAL A 22 -14.81 -26.06 13.99
CA VAL A 22 -14.15 -25.30 15.06
C VAL A 22 -15.12 -24.51 15.95
N MET A 23 -16.37 -24.31 15.52
CA MET A 23 -17.39 -23.63 16.32
C MET A 23 -18.23 -24.60 17.17
N GLN A 24 -18.06 -25.91 16.99
CA GLN A 24 -18.78 -26.90 17.79
C GLN A 24 -18.16 -27.01 19.19
N PRO A 25 -18.94 -26.83 20.27
CA PRO A 25 -18.42 -27.03 21.61
C PRO A 25 -17.96 -28.49 21.79
N LEU A 26 -16.69 -28.67 22.15
CA LEU A 26 -16.11 -29.97 22.43
C LEU A 26 -16.33 -30.31 23.90
N THR A 27 -16.85 -31.51 24.16
CA THR A 27 -16.89 -32.06 25.52
C THR A 27 -15.47 -32.39 25.95
N VAL A 28 -14.90 -31.57 26.83
CA VAL A 28 -13.57 -31.83 27.40
C VAL A 28 -13.74 -32.77 28.59
N ASN A 29 -13.23 -33.99 28.46
CA ASN A 29 -13.11 -34.91 29.59
C ASN A 29 -11.78 -34.62 30.29
N PHE A 30 -11.85 -34.11 31.51
CA PHE A 30 -10.66 -33.95 32.35
C PHE A 30 -10.31 -35.32 32.95
N VAL A 31 -9.20 -35.90 32.49
CA VAL A 31 -8.67 -37.16 33.02
C VAL A 31 -7.36 -36.84 33.73
N THR A 32 -7.24 -37.29 34.97
CA THR A 32 -6.03 -37.14 35.79
C THR A 32 -5.09 -38.32 35.54
N ASP A 33 -3.77 -38.12 35.71
CA ASP A 33 -2.73 -39.11 35.36
C ASP A 33 -2.88 -40.48 36.08
N ASP A 34 -3.61 -40.53 37.21
CA ASP A 34 -3.93 -41.75 37.95
C ASP A 34 -4.87 -42.69 37.19
N GLN A 35 -5.67 -42.15 36.26
CA GLN A 35 -6.62 -42.92 35.44
C GLN A 35 -6.05 -43.32 34.07
N LEU A 36 -4.79 -42.95 33.79
CA LEU A 36 -4.11 -43.21 32.53
C LEU A 36 -3.10 -44.36 32.64
N SER A 37 -2.91 -45.05 31.51
CA SER A 37 -1.85 -46.04 31.35
C SER A 37 -0.48 -45.39 31.54
N VAL A 38 0.54 -46.17 31.92
CA VAL A 38 1.89 -45.63 32.20
C VAL A 38 2.48 -44.89 30.99
N GLU A 39 2.11 -45.29 29.77
CA GLU A 39 2.57 -44.71 28.51
C GLU A 39 1.83 -43.44 28.09
N ASP A 40 0.60 -43.25 28.58
CA ASP A 40 -0.26 -42.08 28.28
C ASP A 40 -0.19 -40.99 29.35
N ARG A 41 0.47 -41.27 30.48
CA ARG A 41 0.71 -40.27 31.53
C ARG A 41 1.47 -39.07 30.98
N SER A 42 1.14 -37.88 31.51
CA SER A 42 1.73 -36.61 31.08
C SER A 42 3.27 -36.65 31.05
N SER A 43 3.91 -37.32 32.01
CA SER A 43 5.37 -37.47 32.08
C SER A 43 5.96 -38.26 30.91
N ALA A 44 5.30 -39.35 30.49
CA ALA A 44 5.76 -40.21 29.40
C ALA A 44 5.53 -39.55 28.03
N VAL A 45 4.39 -38.88 27.86
CA VAL A 45 4.08 -38.09 26.67
C VAL A 45 5.05 -36.92 26.51
N MET A 46 5.33 -36.18 27.60
CA MET A 46 6.32 -35.10 27.61
C MET A 46 7.74 -35.59 27.34
N ALA A 47 8.11 -36.78 27.86
CA ALA A 47 9.40 -37.39 27.56
C ALA A 47 9.55 -37.72 26.06
N LYS A 48 8.51 -38.31 25.44
CA LYS A 48 8.46 -38.57 23.99
C LYS A 48 8.56 -37.29 23.16
N TYR A 49 7.87 -36.21 23.56
CA TYR A 49 7.97 -34.89 22.91
C TYR A 49 9.37 -34.28 23.04
N LYS A 50 10.05 -34.52 24.17
CA LYS A 50 11.40 -34.03 24.42
C LYS A 50 12.45 -34.83 23.63
N GLU A 51 12.27 -36.14 23.47
CA GLU A 51 13.08 -36.98 22.59
C GLU A 51 12.87 -36.65 21.11
N SER A 52 11.63 -36.42 20.67
CA SER A 52 11.33 -35.99 19.29
C SER A 52 11.76 -34.55 18.99
N SER A 53 11.86 -33.70 20.02
CA SER A 53 12.50 -32.38 19.96
C SER A 53 14.03 -32.43 19.98
N GLY A 54 14.63 -33.63 19.84
CA GLY A 54 16.07 -33.83 19.66
C GLY A 54 16.66 -33.18 18.39
N VAL A 55 15.90 -32.36 17.67
CA VAL A 55 16.46 -31.32 16.82
C VAL A 55 16.91 -30.18 17.74
N THR A 56 18.18 -30.21 18.16
CA THR A 56 18.85 -29.00 18.65
C THR A 56 19.01 -28.02 17.48
N ALA A 57 17.91 -27.48 16.98
CA ALA A 57 17.92 -26.38 16.03
C ALA A 57 18.47 -25.19 16.78
N ALA A 58 19.78 -24.95 16.66
CA ALA A 58 20.39 -23.74 17.16
C ALA A 58 19.61 -22.56 16.60
N LEU A 59 19.15 -21.66 17.48
CA LEU A 59 18.47 -20.44 17.05
C LEU A 59 19.35 -19.71 16.03
N PRO A 60 18.75 -19.16 14.95
CA PRO A 60 19.51 -18.43 13.95
C PRO A 60 20.31 -17.31 14.63
N LYS A 61 21.64 -17.35 14.45
CA LYS A 61 22.53 -16.32 14.99
C LYS A 61 22.45 -15.09 14.10
N VAL A 62 22.28 -13.92 14.71
CA VAL A 62 22.23 -12.66 13.99
C VAL A 62 23.58 -12.42 13.28
N ASN A 63 23.53 -12.13 11.98
CA ASN A 63 24.69 -11.64 11.24
C ASN A 63 24.65 -10.11 11.25
N VAL A 64 25.57 -9.49 11.99
CA VAL A 64 25.71 -8.02 12.02
C VAL A 64 26.66 -7.54 10.94
N ARG A 65 26.21 -6.61 10.09
CA ARG A 65 27.07 -5.87 9.17
C ARG A 65 27.62 -4.64 9.90
N ARG A 66 28.94 -4.59 10.13
CA ARG A 66 29.60 -3.38 10.65
C ARG A 66 29.69 -2.36 9.51
N LEU A 67 28.91 -1.28 9.60
CA LEU A 67 29.00 -0.15 8.68
C LEU A 67 30.25 0.67 9.00
N SER A 68 30.83 1.31 7.98
CA SER A 68 31.87 2.32 8.19
C SER A 68 31.28 3.49 8.98
N PRO A 69 32.07 4.17 9.83
CA PRO A 69 31.60 5.26 10.67
C PRO A 69 31.29 6.55 9.89
N LYS A 70 31.08 6.47 8.57
CA LYS A 70 30.75 7.63 7.74
C LYS A 70 29.34 8.08 8.15
N PRO A 71 29.16 9.29 8.70
CA PRO A 71 27.85 9.76 9.11
C PRO A 71 26.92 9.75 7.90
N LEU A 72 25.75 9.12 8.03
CA LEU A 72 24.68 9.21 7.03
C LEU A 72 24.10 10.64 6.95
N SER A 73 24.28 11.43 8.01
CA SER A 73 23.82 12.82 8.12
C SER A 73 24.95 13.73 8.59
N CYS A 74 25.01 14.93 8.03
CA CYS A 74 25.99 15.96 8.37
C CYS A 74 25.61 16.81 9.60
N LYS A 75 24.42 16.62 10.18
CA LYS A 75 23.93 17.44 11.31
C LYS A 75 23.96 16.65 12.61
N ASN A 76 24.57 17.21 13.64
CA ASN A 76 24.50 16.70 15.00
C ASN A 76 23.09 16.94 15.56
N PHE A 77 22.51 15.91 16.18
CA PHE A 77 21.23 16.02 16.88
C PHE A 77 21.48 16.33 18.36
N ASP A 78 21.17 17.55 18.78
CA ASP A 78 21.25 17.96 20.18
C ASP A 78 20.00 17.51 20.93
N ILE A 79 20.16 16.50 21.80
CA ILE A 79 19.03 15.93 22.54
C ILE A 79 18.47 16.96 23.55
N PRO A 80 17.19 17.34 23.47
CA PRO A 80 16.59 18.27 24.42
C PRO A 80 16.53 17.69 25.83
N LYS A 81 16.63 18.54 26.86
CA LYS A 81 16.49 18.14 28.28
C LYS A 81 15.06 17.71 28.67
N ALA A 82 14.06 18.03 27.84
CA ALA A 82 12.66 17.69 28.06
C ALA A 82 12.22 16.56 27.10
N TYR A 83 11.14 15.86 27.44
CA TYR A 83 10.56 14.84 26.56
C TYR A 83 10.12 15.44 25.22
N ILE A 84 10.46 14.74 24.14
CA ILE A 84 10.00 15.07 22.78
C ILE A 84 8.49 14.80 22.72
N LYS A 85 7.72 15.85 22.42
CA LYS A 85 6.28 15.75 22.22
C LYS A 85 5.99 15.74 20.72
N TYR A 86 5.36 14.69 20.23
CA TYR A 86 4.85 14.66 18.87
C TYR A 86 3.63 15.57 18.75
N ARG A 87 3.60 16.42 17.73
CA ARG A 87 2.42 17.17 17.31
C ARG A 87 2.18 16.85 15.86
N VAL A 88 0.93 16.52 15.54
CA VAL A 88 0.50 16.37 14.15
C VAL A 88 0.64 17.73 13.48
N ARG A 89 1.28 17.75 12.31
CA ARG A 89 1.45 18.96 11.51
C ARG A 89 0.15 19.28 10.78
N LEU A 90 -0.18 20.57 10.69
CA LEU A 90 -1.35 21.02 9.94
C LEU A 90 -1.08 20.91 8.44
N ASN A 91 -2.13 20.79 7.61
CA ASN A 91 -1.96 20.67 6.15
C ASN A 91 -1.13 21.82 5.55
N GLU A 92 -1.34 23.06 6.01
CA GLU A 92 -0.54 24.22 5.57
C GLU A 92 0.95 24.09 5.94
N GLU A 93 1.26 23.45 7.06
CA GLU A 93 2.65 23.17 7.45
C GLU A 93 3.23 22.01 6.63
N MET A 94 2.39 21.05 6.23
CA MET A 94 2.78 19.95 5.36
C MET A 94 3.12 20.47 3.94
N ASP A 95 2.29 21.36 3.41
CA ASP A 95 2.49 21.98 2.09
C ASP A 95 3.83 22.71 1.95
N ASN A 96 4.38 23.22 3.05
CA ASN A 96 5.66 23.92 3.07
C ASN A 96 6.89 23.00 3.15
N ILE A 97 6.71 21.70 3.38
CA ILE A 97 7.82 20.75 3.46
C ILE A 97 8.09 20.20 2.07
N LEU A 98 9.36 20.22 1.68
CA LEU A 98 9.80 19.57 0.46
C LEU A 98 9.75 18.05 0.65
N GLU A 99 8.92 17.37 -0.12
CA GLU A 99 8.71 15.92 -0.04
C GLU A 99 9.34 15.16 -1.22
N TYR A 100 9.52 15.82 -2.36
CA TYR A 100 10.13 15.21 -3.54
C TYR A 100 11.65 15.05 -3.34
N ASP A 101 12.13 13.82 -3.42
CA ASP A 101 13.55 13.45 -3.42
C ASP A 101 13.95 13.00 -4.84
N VAL A 102 15.01 13.60 -5.39
CA VAL A 102 15.53 13.22 -6.72
C VAL A 102 16.10 11.81 -6.69
N ASP A 103 15.67 10.96 -7.62
CA ASP A 103 16.18 9.60 -7.77
C ASP A 103 17.29 9.48 -8.83
N GLU A 104 17.69 8.24 -9.15
CA GLU A 104 18.74 7.99 -10.14
C GLU A 104 18.34 8.41 -11.56
N GLU A 105 17.07 8.22 -11.95
CA GLU A 105 16.58 8.56 -13.27
C GLU A 105 16.54 10.08 -13.46
N ASP A 106 16.04 10.80 -12.46
CA ASP A 106 16.00 12.26 -12.46
C ASP A 106 17.41 12.87 -12.50
N MET A 107 18.39 12.27 -11.83
CA MET A 107 19.79 12.72 -11.91
C MET A 107 20.37 12.62 -13.32
N GLU A 108 20.11 11.52 -14.02
CA GLU A 108 20.54 11.36 -15.41
C GLU A 108 19.84 12.36 -16.33
N TRP A 109 18.55 12.62 -16.09
CA TRP A 109 17.80 13.64 -16.81
C TRP A 109 18.37 15.05 -16.57
N LEU A 110 18.67 15.41 -15.31
CA LEU A 110 19.30 16.68 -14.95
C LEU A 110 20.67 16.86 -15.61
N SER A 111 21.46 15.78 -15.69
CA SER A 111 22.75 15.75 -16.40
C SER A 111 22.56 16.03 -17.89
N LEU A 112 21.56 15.41 -18.51
CA LEU A 112 21.24 15.60 -19.92
C LEU A 112 20.75 17.03 -20.22
N ILE A 113 19.88 17.58 -19.37
CA ILE A 113 19.38 18.95 -19.52
C ILE A 113 20.49 19.98 -19.27
N SER A 114 21.32 19.78 -18.25
CA SER A 114 22.45 20.68 -17.98
C SER A 114 23.36 20.81 -19.21
N LYS A 115 23.65 19.70 -19.91
CA LYS A 115 24.41 19.71 -21.16
C LYS A 115 23.69 20.46 -22.29
N LYS A 116 22.35 20.44 -22.33
CA LYS A 116 21.56 21.20 -23.32
C LYS A 116 21.54 22.69 -22.99
N LEU A 117 21.37 23.05 -21.73
CA LEU A 117 21.38 24.44 -21.24
C LEU A 117 22.74 25.10 -21.47
N GLU A 118 23.84 24.39 -21.21
CA GLU A 118 25.19 24.88 -21.52
C GLU A 118 25.38 25.21 -23.00
N LYS A 119 24.86 24.37 -23.90
CA LYS A 119 24.91 24.62 -25.35
C LYS A 119 24.08 25.84 -25.75
N ALA A 120 23.03 26.15 -25.00
CA ALA A 120 22.19 27.33 -25.18
C ALA A 120 22.74 28.58 -24.47
N GLY A 121 23.80 28.45 -23.66
CA GLY A 121 24.35 29.54 -22.86
C GLY A 121 23.57 29.86 -21.58
N GLU A 122 22.71 28.94 -21.14
CA GLU A 122 21.86 29.08 -19.95
C GLU A 122 22.51 28.45 -18.71
N GLU A 123 22.07 28.87 -17.53
CA GLU A 123 22.54 28.32 -16.25
C GLU A 123 22.05 26.88 -16.03
N ARG A 124 22.86 26.07 -15.33
CA ARG A 124 22.49 24.69 -14.98
C ARG A 124 21.36 24.66 -13.95
N LEU A 125 20.43 23.72 -14.12
CA LEU A 125 19.38 23.48 -13.13
C LEU A 125 19.96 22.77 -11.91
N SER A 126 19.75 23.33 -10.72
CA SER A 126 20.18 22.69 -9.46
C SER A 126 19.20 21.60 -9.03
N VAL A 127 19.71 20.58 -8.34
CA VAL A 127 18.90 19.50 -7.75
C VAL A 127 17.80 20.09 -6.87
N HIS A 128 18.16 21.01 -5.97
CA HIS A 128 17.20 21.65 -5.06
C HIS A 128 16.10 22.43 -5.79
N SER A 129 16.44 23.13 -6.87
CA SER A 129 15.45 23.84 -7.69
C SER A 129 14.48 22.87 -8.38
N PHE A 130 14.99 21.71 -8.83
CA PHE A 130 14.18 20.67 -9.44
C PHE A 130 13.25 20.02 -8.41
N GLU A 131 13.76 19.66 -7.22
CA GLU A 131 12.94 19.12 -6.12
C GLU A 131 11.79 20.08 -5.79
N ILE A 132 12.08 21.37 -5.60
CA ILE A 132 11.05 22.37 -5.30
C ILE A 132 10.01 22.43 -6.41
N ALA A 133 10.44 22.41 -7.67
CA ALA A 133 9.53 22.50 -8.81
C ALA A 133 8.61 21.27 -8.88
N MET A 134 9.17 20.07 -8.72
CA MET A 134 8.42 18.82 -8.77
C MET A 134 7.45 18.69 -7.60
N ASP A 135 7.90 18.97 -6.37
CA ASP A 135 7.05 18.99 -5.18
C ASP A 135 5.86 19.95 -5.33
N ARG A 136 6.09 21.14 -5.88
CA ARG A 136 5.02 22.11 -6.16
C ARG A 136 4.06 21.61 -7.23
N LEU A 137 4.55 21.02 -8.31
CA LEU A 137 3.71 20.46 -9.36
C LEU A 137 2.82 19.34 -8.84
N GLU A 138 3.35 18.45 -8.01
CA GLU A 138 2.59 17.35 -7.42
C GLU A 138 1.50 17.84 -6.47
N LYS A 139 1.82 18.80 -5.60
CA LYS A 139 0.85 19.40 -4.67
C LYS A 139 -0.27 20.15 -5.39
N GLU A 140 0.08 20.95 -6.40
CA GLU A 140 -0.92 21.67 -7.20
C GLU A 140 -1.78 20.69 -8.03
N SER A 141 -1.19 19.64 -8.59
CA SER A 141 -1.91 18.58 -9.30
C SER A 141 -2.92 17.89 -8.36
N PHE A 142 -2.49 17.53 -7.16
CA PHE A 142 -3.35 16.92 -6.14
C PHE A 142 -4.51 17.84 -5.73
N PHE A 143 -4.25 19.13 -5.60
CA PHE A 143 -5.25 20.11 -5.21
C PHE A 143 -6.28 20.38 -6.31
N GLN A 144 -5.86 20.42 -7.57
CA GLN A 144 -6.77 20.52 -8.72
C GLN A 144 -7.69 19.29 -8.81
N CYS A 145 -7.21 18.10 -8.47
CA CYS A 145 -8.04 16.89 -8.37
C CYS A 145 -9.03 16.95 -7.18
N SER A 146 -8.66 17.65 -6.10
CA SER A 146 -9.46 17.71 -4.86
C SER A 146 -10.51 18.82 -4.85
N LYS A 147 -10.28 19.92 -5.58
CA LYS A 147 -11.18 21.08 -5.71
C LYS A 147 -12.20 20.95 -6.84
N GLY A 148 -12.67 19.74 -7.13
CA GLY A 148 -13.74 19.49 -8.08
C GLY A 148 -15.10 20.10 -7.66
N ASP A 149 -15.18 21.43 -7.52
CA ASP A 149 -16.42 22.20 -7.51
C ASP A 149 -17.00 22.17 -8.94
N GLY A 150 -17.49 21.02 -9.40
CA GLY A 150 -18.46 20.80 -10.51
C GLY A 150 -18.36 21.61 -11.83
N ASN A 151 -17.32 22.40 -12.04
CA ASN A 151 -17.24 23.42 -13.08
C ASN A 151 -15.81 23.58 -13.65
N TYR A 152 -14.92 22.64 -13.34
CA TYR A 152 -13.84 22.33 -14.26
C TYR A 152 -14.43 21.53 -15.42
N LYS A 153 -15.11 22.24 -16.33
CA LYS A 153 -15.08 21.81 -17.72
C LYS A 153 -13.64 21.99 -18.17
N CYS A 154 -12.81 20.97 -17.90
CA CYS A 154 -11.79 20.58 -18.88
C CYS A 154 -12.51 20.67 -20.20
N LEU A 155 -12.04 21.51 -21.13
CA LEU A 155 -12.63 21.59 -22.46
C LEU A 155 -12.72 20.15 -22.95
N VAL A 156 -13.92 19.59 -22.90
CA VAL A 156 -14.18 18.21 -23.29
C VAL A 156 -13.83 18.22 -24.75
N ASP A 157 -12.64 17.71 -25.04
CA ASP A 157 -12.18 17.53 -26.38
C ASP A 157 -13.26 16.69 -27.07
N GLN A 158 -13.89 17.24 -28.10
CA GLN A 158 -14.93 16.53 -28.85
C GLN A 158 -14.34 15.28 -29.54
N ASP A 159 -13.00 15.15 -29.51
CA ASP A 159 -12.22 14.02 -30.00
C ASP A 159 -11.68 13.11 -28.87
N ALA A 160 -12.28 13.12 -27.67
CA ALA A 160 -11.85 12.26 -26.57
C ALA A 160 -11.92 10.77 -26.96
N VAL A 161 -10.81 10.05 -26.79
CA VAL A 161 -10.68 8.63 -27.15
C VAL A 161 -10.66 7.76 -25.90
N CYS A 162 -11.37 6.63 -25.93
CA CYS A 162 -11.34 5.65 -24.85
C CYS A 162 -9.95 5.03 -24.71
N CYS A 163 -9.33 5.13 -23.52
CA CYS A 163 -7.99 4.59 -23.26
C CYS A 163 -7.88 3.05 -23.30
N VAL A 164 -9.01 2.34 -23.42
CA VAL A 164 -9.04 0.86 -23.45
C VAL A 164 -9.11 0.34 -24.88
N CYS A 165 -9.99 0.91 -25.71
CA CYS A 165 -10.18 0.47 -27.09
C CYS A 165 -9.55 1.41 -28.12
N ASN A 166 -8.99 2.53 -27.68
CA ASN A 166 -8.37 3.54 -28.52
C ASN A 166 -9.31 4.12 -29.60
N ASP A 167 -10.62 4.12 -29.30
CA ASP A 167 -11.69 4.59 -30.18
C ASP A 167 -12.51 5.72 -29.52
N GLY A 168 -12.97 6.67 -30.33
CA GLY A 168 -13.78 7.83 -29.93
C GLY A 168 -15.28 7.66 -30.21
N GLU A 169 -15.69 6.54 -30.82
CA GLU A 169 -17.10 6.30 -31.16
C GLU A 169 -17.96 5.97 -29.94
N GLY A 170 -18.71 6.97 -29.45
CA GLY A 170 -19.68 6.81 -28.36
C GLY A 170 -21.11 6.57 -28.84
N SER A 171 -21.78 5.52 -28.34
CA SER A 171 -23.23 5.31 -28.52
C SER A 171 -24.00 5.71 -27.25
N ASN A 172 -25.32 5.91 -27.33
CA ASN A 172 -26.15 6.30 -26.17
C ASN A 172 -26.09 5.30 -24.99
N ILE A 173 -25.83 4.02 -25.29
CA ILE A 173 -25.64 2.95 -24.29
C ILE A 173 -24.17 2.77 -23.89
N ASN A 174 -23.22 3.23 -24.71
CA ASN A 174 -21.80 3.05 -24.53
C ASN A 174 -21.04 4.37 -24.72
N GLN A 175 -21.45 5.39 -23.97
CA GLN A 175 -20.82 6.71 -24.00
C GLN A 175 -19.44 6.69 -23.33
N ILE A 176 -18.58 7.62 -23.73
CA ILE A 176 -17.30 7.89 -23.04
C ILE A 176 -17.59 8.67 -21.75
N ILE A 177 -17.06 8.17 -20.64
CA ILE A 177 -17.15 8.78 -19.32
C ILE A 177 -15.75 9.16 -18.82
N PHE A 178 -15.68 10.23 -18.02
CA PHE A 178 -14.44 10.77 -17.46
C PHE A 178 -14.41 10.57 -15.96
N CYS A 179 -13.29 10.12 -15.43
CA CYS A 179 -13.09 10.06 -13.98
C CYS A 179 -12.92 11.48 -13.41
N ASP A 180 -13.74 11.85 -12.43
CA ASP A 180 -13.70 13.20 -11.85
C ASP A 180 -12.39 13.54 -11.10
N MET A 181 -11.56 12.53 -10.78
CA MET A 181 -10.29 12.74 -10.07
C MET A 181 -9.07 12.68 -10.99
N CYS A 182 -9.00 11.72 -11.91
CA CYS A 182 -7.81 11.53 -12.77
C CYS A 182 -8.06 11.78 -14.25
N ASN A 183 -9.27 12.23 -14.61
CA ASN A 183 -9.72 12.57 -15.96
C ASN A 183 -9.48 11.48 -17.03
N ILE A 184 -9.42 10.20 -16.64
CA ILE A 184 -9.31 9.10 -17.61
C ILE A 184 -10.63 8.97 -18.39
N ALA A 185 -10.52 8.90 -19.72
CA ALA A 185 -11.65 8.73 -20.64
C ALA A 185 -11.81 7.25 -21.00
N VAL A 186 -12.97 6.67 -20.69
CA VAL A 186 -13.27 5.27 -21.01
C VAL A 186 -14.72 5.11 -21.44
N HIS A 187 -14.98 4.17 -22.34
CA HIS A 187 -16.33 3.70 -22.61
C HIS A 187 -16.91 2.97 -21.39
N GLN A 188 -18.22 3.14 -21.14
CA GLN A 188 -18.96 2.43 -20.08
C GLN A 188 -18.71 0.92 -20.14
N ASP A 189 -18.84 0.31 -21.31
CA ASP A 189 -18.66 -1.14 -21.48
C ASP A 189 -17.19 -1.56 -21.35
N CYS A 190 -16.26 -0.74 -21.87
CA CYS A 190 -14.83 -1.04 -21.77
C CYS A 190 -14.32 -1.07 -20.33
N TYR A 191 -14.91 -0.25 -19.45
CA TYR A 191 -14.55 -0.21 -18.03
C TYR A 191 -15.50 -1.03 -17.15
N GLY A 192 -16.54 -1.64 -17.75
CA GLY A 192 -17.53 -2.45 -17.05
C GLY A 192 -18.41 -1.65 -16.08
N VAL A 193 -18.79 -0.43 -16.46
CA VAL A 193 -19.66 0.44 -15.66
C VAL A 193 -21.12 0.15 -16.04
N PRO A 194 -21.91 -0.49 -15.15
CA PRO A 194 -23.26 -0.95 -15.49
C PRO A 194 -24.28 0.19 -15.66
N TYR A 195 -24.06 1.32 -14.97
CA TYR A 195 -24.80 2.56 -15.16
C TYR A 195 -23.96 3.74 -14.69
N VAL A 196 -24.08 4.89 -15.37
CA VAL A 196 -23.45 6.13 -14.92
C VAL A 196 -24.28 6.71 -13.76
N PRO A 197 -23.70 6.92 -12.56
CA PRO A 197 -24.43 7.55 -11.46
C PRO A 197 -24.72 9.02 -11.78
N GLU A 198 -25.79 9.58 -11.22
CA GLU A 198 -26.15 11.01 -11.37
C GLU A 198 -25.18 11.99 -10.68
N GLY A 199 -24.14 11.49 -10.02
CA GLY A 199 -23.13 12.27 -9.32
C GLY A 199 -21.71 11.91 -9.76
N GLN A 200 -20.75 12.08 -8.85
CA GLN A 200 -19.33 11.86 -9.14
C GLN A 200 -19.05 10.40 -9.52
N TRP A 201 -18.35 10.18 -10.65
CA TRP A 201 -17.81 8.89 -11.05
C TRP A 201 -16.29 8.88 -10.88
N LEU A 202 -15.81 7.96 -10.05
CA LEU A 202 -14.38 7.74 -9.81
C LEU A 202 -13.98 6.37 -10.36
N CYS A 203 -12.86 6.30 -11.09
CA CYS A 203 -12.31 5.03 -11.57
C CYS A 203 -11.85 4.16 -10.38
N ARG A 204 -11.67 2.85 -10.59
CA ARG A 204 -11.33 1.91 -9.49
C ARG A 204 -10.04 2.30 -8.76
N ARG A 205 -9.07 2.88 -9.48
CA ARG A 205 -7.82 3.37 -8.87
C ARG A 205 -8.07 4.56 -7.95
N CYS A 206 -8.91 5.49 -8.36
CA CYS A 206 -9.26 6.68 -7.58
C CYS A 206 -10.15 6.35 -6.38
N GLN A 207 -11.04 5.36 -6.50
CA GLN A 207 -11.86 4.89 -5.38
C GLN A 207 -11.05 4.27 -4.24
N MET A 208 -9.88 3.67 -4.55
CA MET A 208 -9.00 3.01 -3.59
C MET A 208 -7.92 3.95 -3.02
N SER A 209 -7.83 5.19 -3.51
CA SER A 209 -6.91 6.17 -2.95
C SER A 209 -7.38 6.60 -1.56
N PRO A 210 -6.50 6.64 -0.54
CA PRO A 210 -6.86 7.04 0.84
C PRO A 210 -7.27 8.52 0.98
N SER A 211 -7.45 9.24 -0.12
CA SER A 211 -7.82 10.66 -0.21
C SER A 211 -9.29 10.94 0.13
N LYS A 212 -10.01 10.03 0.79
CA LYS A 212 -11.38 10.24 1.24
C LYS A 212 -11.38 10.47 2.75
N PRO A 213 -11.94 11.58 3.27
CA PRO A 213 -12.06 11.80 4.71
C PRO A 213 -12.93 10.72 5.39
#